data_AF-A0A7X9EWR3-F1
#
_entry.id   AF-A0A7X9EWR3-F1
#
_cell.length_a   1.000
_cell.length_b   1.000
_cell.length_c   1.000
_cell.angle_alpha   90.00
_cell.angle_beta   90.00
_cell.angle_gamma   90.00
#
_symmetry.space_group_name_H-M   'P 1'
#
loop_
_entity.id
_entity.type
_entity.pdbx_description
1 polymer ?
#
loop_
_entity_poly.entity_id
_entity_poly.type
_entity_poly.pdbx_seq_one_letter_code
_entity_poly.pdbx_strand_id
1 'polypeptide(L)'
;FLMIFPLEFLGFPVKVPPQTRFNGGEKGNSMVTPTMVFLLMISGWIIWWPSIWWPGLVRFSYWVHDLAMIFATVMVCMHGYLGSFHPGSGESFWGMWKGTVRADWAEHHHKVWYDENYGDQAKAEAE
;
A
#
# COMPACT_ATOMS: atom_id res chain seq x y z
N PHE A 1 -9.48 11.06 -3.42
CA PHE A 1 -8.98 9.68 -3.35
C PHE A 1 -9.79 8.85 -2.36
N LEU A 2 -9.69 9.08 -1.04
CA LEU A 2 -10.35 8.23 -0.03
C LEU A 2 -11.88 8.03 -0.19
N MET A 3 -12.62 9.03 -0.67
CA MET A 3 -14.07 8.88 -0.90
C MET A 3 -14.43 8.10 -2.17
N ILE A 4 -13.50 8.05 -3.12
CA ILE A 4 -13.67 7.45 -4.45
C ILE A 4 -13.12 6.02 -4.46
N PHE A 5 -12.09 5.80 -3.66
CA PHE A 5 -11.34 4.56 -3.59
C PHE A 5 -12.18 3.31 -3.31
N PRO A 6 -13.24 3.31 -2.47
CA PRO A 6 -14.06 2.12 -2.27
C PRO A 6 -14.79 1.66 -3.55
N LEU A 7 -15.18 2.60 -4.41
CA LEU A 7 -15.84 2.27 -5.69
C LEU A 7 -14.81 1.73 -6.69
N GLU A 8 -13.64 2.36 -6.75
CA GLU A 8 -12.51 1.88 -7.56
C GLU A 8 -12.04 0.48 -7.14
N PHE A 9 -11.93 0.23 -5.83
CA PHE A 9 -11.55 -1.05 -5.24
C PHE A 9 -12.48 -2.20 -5.64
N LEU A 10 -13.77 -1.90 -5.84
CA LEU A 10 -14.79 -2.85 -6.30
C LEU A 10 -14.86 -2.96 -7.83
N GLY A 11 -13.98 -2.27 -8.56
CA GLY A 11 -13.91 -2.32 -10.02
C GLY A 11 -14.93 -1.42 -10.72
N PHE A 12 -15.59 -0.49 -10.02
CA PHE A 12 -16.43 0.49 -10.68
C PHE A 12 -15.57 1.53 -11.42
N PRO A 13 -15.98 1.95 -12.63
CA PRO A 13 -15.24 2.96 -13.37
C PRO A 13 -15.36 4.30 -12.65
N VAL A 14 -14.27 4.78 -12.08
CA VAL A 14 -14.21 6.13 -11.48
C VAL A 14 -13.02 6.91 -12.00
N LYS A 15 -13.24 8.20 -12.27
CA LYS A 15 -12.19 9.10 -12.70
C LYS A 15 -11.29 9.43 -11.52
N VAL A 16 -10.14 8.76 -11.45
CA VAL A 16 -9.08 9.11 -10.51
C VAL A 16 -8.24 10.27 -11.06
N PRO A 17 -7.80 11.21 -10.21
CA PRO A 17 -6.87 12.25 -10.62
C PRO A 17 -5.53 11.62 -11.04
N PRO A 18 -4.74 12.29 -11.91
CA PRO A 18 -3.40 11.82 -12.26
C PRO A 18 -2.55 11.54 -11.01
N GLN A 19 -1.91 10.37 -10.97
CA GLN A 19 -1.15 9.92 -9.80
C GLN A 19 0.35 10.11 -10.01
N THR A 20 1.05 10.39 -8.90
CA THR A 20 2.52 10.33 -8.82
C THR A 20 3.01 8.88 -8.82
N ARG A 21 4.32 8.67 -8.62
CA ARG A 21 4.95 7.35 -8.54
C ARG A 21 4.23 6.38 -7.61
N PHE A 22 3.73 6.89 -6.48
CA PHE A 22 2.81 6.16 -5.61
C PHE A 22 1.47 6.89 -5.54
N ASN A 23 0.38 6.16 -5.67
CA ASN A 23 -0.96 6.68 -5.54
C ASN A 23 -1.31 6.93 -4.05
N GLY A 24 -2.47 7.56 -3.81
CA GLY A 24 -2.91 7.88 -2.44
C GLY A 24 -3.07 6.64 -1.53
N GLY A 25 -3.48 5.51 -2.09
CA GLY A 25 -3.70 4.26 -1.35
C GLY A 25 -2.38 3.58 -0.99
N GLU A 26 -1.44 3.55 -1.92
CA GLU A 26 -0.07 3.07 -1.70
C GLU A 26 0.65 3.89 -0.64
N LYS A 27 0.48 5.23 -0.65
CA LYS A 27 1.00 6.11 0.41
C LYS A 27 0.35 5.83 1.75
N GLY A 28 -0.97 5.63 1.78
CA GLY A 28 -1.70 5.25 2.99
C GLY A 28 -1.20 3.94 3.58
N ASN A 29 -1.09 2.90 2.74
CA ASN A 29 -0.54 1.59 3.14
C ASN A 29 0.91 1.71 3.63
N SER A 30 1.74 2.52 2.95
CA SER A 30 3.14 2.78 3.33
C SER A 30 3.30 3.50 4.66
N MET A 31 2.26 4.19 5.16
CA MET A 31 2.25 4.76 6.51
C MET A 31 1.69 3.77 7.53
N VAL A 32 0.50 3.22 7.25
CA VAL A 32 -0.23 2.40 8.23
C VAL A 32 0.48 1.09 8.52
N THR A 33 0.91 0.36 7.48
CA THR A 33 1.49 -0.98 7.67
C THR A 33 2.77 -0.94 8.51
N PRO A 34 3.77 -0.08 8.23
CA PRO A 34 4.95 0.04 9.09
C PRO A 34 4.62 0.49 10.52
N THR A 35 3.66 1.40 10.72
CA THR A 35 3.21 1.77 12.06
C THR A 35 2.61 0.57 12.81
N MET A 36 1.77 -0.23 12.16
CA MET A 36 1.19 -1.42 12.79
C MET A 36 2.25 -2.47 13.10
N VAL A 37 3.22 -2.69 12.20
CA VAL A 37 4.36 -3.60 12.45
C VAL A 37 5.16 -3.14 13.66
N PHE A 38 5.43 -1.83 13.79
CA PHE A 38 6.13 -1.29 14.95
C PHE A 38 5.36 -1.49 16.26
N LEU A 39 4.04 -1.25 16.25
CA LEU A 39 3.17 -1.52 17.39
C LEU A 39 3.13 -3.01 17.75
N LEU A 40 3.05 -3.89 16.76
CA LEU A 40 3.11 -5.35 16.93
C LEU A 40 4.44 -5.79 17.56
N MET A 41 5.56 -5.24 17.10
CA MET A 41 6.88 -5.55 17.66
C MET A 41 6.99 -5.16 19.14
N ILE A 42 6.59 -3.93 19.49
CA ILE A 42 6.69 -3.45 20.88
C ILE A 42 5.73 -4.22 21.78
N SER A 43 4.46 -4.31 21.40
CA SER A 43 3.47 -5.03 22.21
C SER A 43 3.79 -6.52 22.31
N GLY A 44 4.24 -7.13 21.22
CA GLY A 44 4.68 -8.52 21.14
C GLY A 44 5.86 -8.81 22.08
N TRP A 45 6.85 -7.92 22.11
CA TRP A 45 7.98 -8.02 23.02
C TRP A 45 7.55 -7.97 24.49
N ILE A 46 6.59 -7.10 24.83
CA ILE A 46 6.07 -6.97 26.19
C ILE A 46 5.32 -8.24 26.62
N ILE A 47 4.43 -8.77 25.77
CA ILE A 47 3.64 -9.96 26.11
C ILE A 47 4.47 -11.25 26.10
N TRP A 48 5.60 -11.29 25.39
CA TRP A 48 6.51 -12.43 25.38
C TRP A 48 7.17 -12.66 26.74
N TRP A 49 7.44 -11.58 27.48
CA TRP A 49 8.12 -11.62 28.78
C TRP A 49 7.25 -11.03 29.90
N PRO A 50 6.06 -11.57 30.20
CA PRO A 50 5.10 -10.90 31.08
C PRO A 50 5.59 -10.74 32.53
N SER A 51 6.60 -11.53 32.96
CA SER A 51 7.16 -11.49 34.32
C SER A 51 8.06 -10.29 34.60
N ILE A 52 8.63 -9.64 33.56
CA ILE A 52 9.55 -8.50 33.74
C ILE A 52 8.84 -7.15 33.64
N TRP A 53 7.56 -7.14 33.27
CA TRP A 53 6.76 -5.93 33.04
C TRP A 53 5.66 -5.76 34.08
N TRP A 54 5.26 -4.51 34.33
CA TRP A 54 4.10 -4.20 35.16
C TRP A 54 2.82 -4.86 34.60
N PRO A 55 2.00 -5.55 35.42
CA PRO A 55 0.82 -6.27 34.93
C PRO A 55 -0.18 -5.43 34.14
N GLY A 56 -0.33 -4.14 34.48
CA GLY A 56 -1.19 -3.23 33.72
C GLY A 56 -0.67 -2.94 32.31
N LEU A 57 0.66 -2.86 32.14
CA LEU A 57 1.27 -2.66 30.83
C LEU A 57 1.07 -3.90 29.96
N VAL A 58 1.30 -5.10 30.50
CA VAL A 58 1.06 -6.37 29.79
C VAL A 58 -0.40 -6.48 29.31
N ARG A 59 -1.36 -6.14 30.18
CA ARG A 59 -2.79 -6.13 29.81
C ARG A 59 -3.11 -5.15 28.70
N PHE A 60 -2.53 -3.94 28.75
CA PHE A 60 -2.69 -2.95 27.69
C PHE A 60 -2.03 -3.40 26.37
N SER A 61 -0.87 -4.06 26.45
CA SER A 61 -0.16 -4.57 25.29
C SER A 61 -0.96 -5.61 24.51
N TYR A 62 -1.79 -6.45 25.15
CA TYR A 62 -2.69 -7.35 24.43
C TYR A 62 -3.66 -6.58 23.52
N TRP A 63 -4.33 -5.54 24.03
CA TRP A 63 -5.23 -4.72 23.22
C TRP A 63 -4.53 -4.05 22.04
N VAL A 64 -3.34 -3.49 22.27
CA VAL A 64 -2.54 -2.89 21.20
C VAL A 64 -2.13 -3.94 20.16
N HIS A 65 -1.67 -5.11 20.61
CA HIS A 65 -1.23 -6.19 19.72
C HIS A 65 -2.37 -6.69 18.84
N ASP A 66 -3.53 -6.97 19.43
CA ASP A 66 -4.69 -7.50 18.72
C ASP A 66 -5.23 -6.49 17.70
N LEU A 67 -5.36 -5.22 18.08
CA LEU A 67 -5.79 -4.17 17.14
C LEU A 67 -4.76 -3.97 16.03
N ALA A 68 -3.47 -3.89 16.36
CA ALA A 68 -2.42 -3.74 15.35
C ALA A 68 -2.38 -4.95 14.40
N MET A 69 -2.62 -6.17 14.89
CA MET A 69 -2.71 -7.37 14.07
C MET A 69 -3.89 -7.30 13.11
N ILE A 70 -5.07 -6.90 13.57
CA ILE A 70 -6.26 -6.75 12.73
C ILE A 70 -6.01 -5.72 11.62
N PHE A 71 -5.52 -4.52 11.97
CA PHE A 71 -5.26 -3.47 10.99
C PHE A 71 -4.16 -3.86 9.99
N ALA A 72 -3.05 -4.45 10.47
CA ALA A 72 -1.97 -4.92 9.61
C ALA A 72 -2.46 -6.01 8.64
N THR A 73 -3.24 -6.97 9.14
CA THR A 73 -3.77 -8.08 8.32
C THR A 73 -4.69 -7.55 7.22
N VAL A 74 -5.62 -6.67 7.56
CA VAL A 74 -6.52 -6.03 6.57
C VAL A 74 -5.69 -5.30 5.50
N MET A 75 -4.71 -4.50 5.90
CA MET A 75 -3.86 -3.77 4.96
C MET A 75 -3.02 -4.68 4.07
N VAL A 76 -2.44 -5.76 4.61
CA VAL A 76 -1.64 -6.72 3.83
C VAL A 76 -2.53 -7.49 2.84
N CYS A 77 -3.71 -7.95 3.26
CA CYS A 77 -4.66 -8.62 2.36
C CYS A 77 -5.10 -7.68 1.23
N MET A 78 -5.43 -6.43 1.56
CA MET A 78 -5.79 -5.40 0.60
C MET A 78 -4.65 -5.11 -0.38
N HIS A 79 -3.42 -4.94 0.13
CA HIS A 79 -2.22 -4.73 -0.69
C HIS A 79 -1.95 -5.90 -1.63
N GLY A 80 -2.05 -7.14 -1.13
CA GLY A 80 -1.88 -8.36 -1.94
C GLY A 80 -2.91 -8.48 -3.05
N TYR A 81 -4.18 -8.17 -2.76
CA TYR A 81 -5.24 -8.15 -3.77
C TYR A 81 -5.00 -7.08 -4.83
N LEU A 82 -4.76 -5.83 -4.43
CA LEU A 82 -4.56 -4.72 -5.36
C LEU A 82 -3.30 -4.84 -6.19
N GLY A 83 -2.22 -5.38 -5.63
CA GLY A 83 -0.97 -5.57 -6.36
C GLY A 83 -0.98 -6.74 -7.35
N SER A 84 -1.93 -7.69 -7.22
CA SER A 84 -1.89 -8.97 -7.95
C SER A 84 -3.16 -9.27 -8.75
N PHE A 85 -4.32 -9.25 -8.09
CA PHE A 85 -5.58 -9.77 -8.64
C PHE A 85 -6.55 -8.69 -9.10
N HIS A 86 -6.37 -7.45 -8.64
CA HIS A 86 -7.24 -6.35 -9.06
C HIS A 86 -7.10 -6.10 -10.58
N PRO A 87 -8.22 -5.98 -11.33
CA PRO A 87 -8.18 -5.76 -12.78
C PRO A 87 -7.32 -4.55 -13.15
N GLY A 88 -6.39 -4.72 -14.09
CA GLY A 88 -5.47 -3.66 -14.53
C GLY A 88 -4.22 -3.48 -13.67
N SER A 89 -4.12 -4.14 -12.51
CA SER A 89 -3.01 -3.95 -11.56
C SER A 89 -2.01 -5.10 -11.52
N GLY A 90 -2.23 -6.19 -12.26
CA GLY A 90 -1.34 -7.36 -12.27
C GLY A 90 0.09 -7.10 -12.78
N GLU A 91 0.29 -6.03 -13.55
CA GLU A 91 1.63 -5.58 -13.96
C GLU A 91 2.46 -5.14 -12.73
N SER A 92 1.83 -4.61 -11.67
CA SER A 92 2.52 -4.20 -10.43
C SER A 92 3.25 -5.37 -9.77
N PHE A 93 2.62 -6.54 -9.68
CA PHE A 93 3.25 -7.75 -9.12
C PHE A 93 4.50 -8.14 -9.89
N TRP A 94 4.41 -8.19 -11.23
CA TRP A 94 5.54 -8.51 -12.08
C TRP A 94 6.61 -7.40 -12.06
N GLY A 95 6.20 -6.15 -11.93
CA GLY A 95 7.09 -5.00 -11.78
C GLY A 95 7.92 -5.07 -10.51
N MET A 96 7.36 -5.51 -9.39
CA MET A 96 8.12 -5.75 -8.16
C MET A 96 9.18 -6.85 -8.32
N TRP A 97 8.88 -7.87 -9.12
CA TRP A 97 9.81 -8.98 -9.34
C TRP A 97 10.89 -8.68 -10.39
N LYS A 98 10.50 -8.12 -11.54
CA LYS A 98 11.38 -7.85 -12.68
C LYS A 98 12.09 -6.50 -12.59
N GLY A 99 11.57 -5.57 -11.79
CA GLY A 99 12.08 -4.21 -11.67
C GLY A 99 11.63 -3.25 -12.78
N THR A 100 10.80 -3.71 -13.72
CA THR A 100 10.34 -2.93 -14.88
C THR A 100 8.85 -3.11 -15.11
N VAL A 101 8.19 -2.06 -15.59
CA VAL A 101 6.77 -2.07 -16.00
C VAL A 101 6.64 -1.58 -17.43
N ARG A 102 5.57 -1.98 -18.12
CA ARG A 102 5.24 -1.44 -19.44
C ARG A 102 4.93 0.07 -19.41
N ALA A 103 5.33 0.78 -20.45
CA ALA A 103 5.14 2.22 -20.58
C ALA A 103 3.65 2.63 -20.55
N ASP A 104 2.79 1.90 -21.27
CA ASP A 104 1.34 2.17 -21.31
C ASP A 104 0.67 1.96 -19.95
N TRP A 105 1.15 0.97 -19.19
CA TRP A 105 0.69 0.75 -17.82
C TRP A 105 1.09 1.90 -16.89
N ALA A 106 2.34 2.36 -17.01
CA ALA A 106 2.87 3.49 -16.23
C ALA A 106 2.16 4.81 -16.55
N GLU A 107 1.89 5.08 -17.83
CA GLU A 107 1.14 6.26 -18.25
C GLU A 107 -0.29 6.24 -17.67
N HIS A 108 -0.96 5.07 -17.69
CA HIS A 108 -2.32 4.95 -17.17
C HIS A 108 -2.41 5.07 -15.64
N HIS A 109 -1.53 4.40 -14.89
CA HIS A 109 -1.62 4.30 -13.43
C HIS A 109 -0.80 5.36 -12.68
N HIS A 110 0.28 5.86 -13.29
CA HIS A 110 1.25 6.77 -12.67
C HIS A 110 1.59 7.95 -13.58
N LYS A 111 0.59 8.52 -14.24
CA LYS A 111 0.76 9.55 -15.28
C LYS A 111 1.75 10.66 -14.92
N VAL A 112 1.65 11.24 -13.72
CA VAL A 112 2.54 12.36 -13.33
C VAL A 112 3.98 11.89 -13.29
N TRP A 113 4.24 10.70 -12.76
CA TRP A 113 5.58 10.12 -12.74
C TRP A 113 6.08 9.75 -14.14
N TYR A 114 5.20 9.22 -14.99
CA TYR A 114 5.54 8.91 -16.38
C TYR A 114 5.93 10.17 -17.15
N ASP A 115 5.11 11.22 -17.09
CA ASP A 115 5.34 12.48 -17.78
C ASP A 115 6.65 13.17 -17.29
N GLU A 116 6.94 13.11 -15.99
CA GLU A 116 8.16 13.68 -15.39
C GLU A 116 9.46 12.95 -15.81
N ASN A 117 9.41 11.64 -16.06
CA ASN A 117 10.60 10.83 -16.30
C ASN A 117 10.80 10.45 -17.78
N TYR A 118 9.70 10.39 -18.55
CA TYR A 118 9.69 9.87 -19.91
C TYR A 118 8.93 10.76 -20.90
N GLY A 119 8.32 11.87 -20.44
CA GLY A 119 7.49 12.73 -21.29
C GLY A 119 8.23 13.36 -22.48
N ASP A 120 9.51 13.69 -22.33
CA ASP A 120 10.31 14.25 -23.42
C ASP A 120 10.71 13.19 -24.46
N GLN A 121 10.96 11.95 -24.03
CA GLN A 121 11.22 10.82 -24.93
C GLN A 121 9.95 10.44 -25.71
N ALA A 122 8.80 10.41 -25.03
CA ALA A 122 7.51 10.14 -25.66
C ALA A 122 7.13 11.21 -26.70
N LYS A 123 7.48 12.48 -26.47
CA LYS A 123 7.28 13.55 -27.46
C LYS A 123 8.21 13.39 -28.66
N ALA A 124 9.48 13.07 -28.44
CA ALA A 124 10.45 12.88 -29.51
C ALA A 124 10.17 11.66 -30.40
N GLU A 125 9.56 10.60 -29.85
CA GLU A 125 9.12 9.42 -30.61
C GLU A 125 7.82 9.66 -31.40
N ALA A 126 7.05 10.69 -31.05
CA ALA A 126 5.78 11.03 -31.69
C ALA A 126 5.91 12.04 -32.85
N GLU A 127 7.08 12.68 -32.99
CA GLU A 127 7.46 13.56 -34.11
C GLU A 127 8.12 12.78 -35.26
#